data_AF-A0A933PAS8-F1
#
_entry.id   AF-A0A933PAS8-F1
#
_cell.length_a   1.000
_cell.length_b   1.000
_cell.length_c   1.000
_cell.angle_alpha   90.00
_cell.angle_beta   90.00
_cell.angle_gamma   90.00
#
_symmetry.space_group_name_H-M   'P 1'
#
loop_
_entity.id
_entity.type
_entity.pdbx_description
1 polymer ?
#
loop_
_entity_poly.entity_id
_entity_poly.type
_entity_poly.pdbx_seq_one_letter_code
_entity_poly.pdbx_strand_id
1 'polypeptide(L)'
;MTFGVHSEVGLLREVVLHRPGLELSRLTPSNVKGLLFDDVMWAERAREEHDAFAQVLRDRGVVVHHFAELLATALDVPGARAFLGERLVTSIRFGPARDTPQRDVIDTA
;
A
#
# COMPACT_ATOMS: atom_id res chain seq x y z
N MET A 1 10.83 -14.71 17.33
CA MET A 1 9.73 -13.94 17.95
C MET A 1 8.46 -14.28 17.19
N THR A 2 7.33 -14.43 17.89
CA THR A 2 6.04 -14.75 17.26
C THR A 2 5.20 -13.48 17.19
N PHE A 3 4.72 -13.11 16.00
CA PHE A 3 3.79 -11.98 15.83
C PHE A 3 2.41 -12.34 16.38
N GLY A 4 1.73 -11.40 17.03
CA GLY A 4 0.40 -11.64 17.59
C GLY A 4 -0.31 -10.36 18.04
N VAL A 5 -1.61 -10.32 17.82
CA VAL A 5 -2.53 -9.30 18.36
C VAL A 5 -3.44 -10.01 19.36
N HIS A 6 -3.37 -9.60 20.62
CA HIS A 6 -4.08 -10.27 21.71
C HIS A 6 -5.14 -9.39 22.38
N SER A 7 -5.24 -8.12 21.98
CA SER A 7 -6.18 -7.14 22.50
C SER A 7 -6.25 -5.94 21.55
N GLU A 8 -7.43 -5.34 21.43
CA GLU A 8 -7.66 -4.08 20.70
C GLU A 8 -7.36 -2.82 21.55
N VAL A 9 -7.15 -2.98 22.86
CA VAL A 9 -6.93 -1.87 23.82
C VAL A 9 -5.63 -1.99 24.62
N GLY A 10 -4.90 -3.09 24.43
CA GLY A 10 -3.61 -3.30 25.05
C GLY A 10 -2.52 -2.37 24.51
N LEU A 11 -1.34 -2.40 25.13
CA LEU A 11 -0.20 -1.61 24.67
C LEU A 11 0.23 -2.03 23.26
N LEU A 12 0.08 -1.12 22.30
CA LEU A 12 0.55 -1.30 20.94
C LEU A 12 2.09 -1.28 20.90
N ARG A 13 2.69 -2.27 20.22
CA ARG A 13 4.15 -2.41 20.10
C ARG A 13 4.64 -2.12 18.70
N GLU A 14 3.97 -2.68 17.70
CA GLU A 14 4.30 -2.54 16.30
C GLU A 14 3.02 -2.33 15.49
N VAL A 15 3.10 -1.56 14.40
CA VAL A 15 1.97 -1.28 13.52
C VAL A 15 2.44 -1.15 12.08
N VAL A 16 1.60 -1.58 11.14
CA VAL A 16 1.81 -1.35 9.70
C VAL A 16 0.89 -0.22 9.26
N LEU A 17 1.45 0.82 8.63
CA LEU A 17 0.71 1.94 8.06
C LEU A 17 0.95 2.05 6.56
N HIS A 18 -0.03 2.55 5.81
CA HIS A 18 0.14 2.90 4.40
C HIS A 18 0.07 4.42 4.25
N ARG A 19 1.21 5.04 3.95
CA ARG A 19 1.27 6.47 3.70
C ARG A 19 0.57 6.80 2.38
N PRO A 20 -0.41 7.72 2.35
CA PRO A 20 -1.10 8.06 1.12
C PRO A 20 -0.16 8.54 0.01
N GLY A 21 -0.37 8.01 -1.19
CA GLY A 21 0.48 8.22 -2.36
C GLY A 21 -0.27 8.70 -3.59
N LEU A 22 0.20 8.24 -4.75
CA LEU A 22 -0.33 8.60 -6.07
C LEU A 22 -1.81 8.23 -6.23
N GLU A 23 -2.28 7.21 -5.53
CA GLU A 23 -3.67 6.77 -5.53
C GLU A 23 -4.65 7.91 -5.21
N LEU A 24 -4.32 8.82 -4.28
CA LEU A 24 -5.18 9.95 -3.95
C LEU A 24 -5.26 10.97 -5.09
N SER A 25 -4.16 11.18 -5.81
CA SER A 25 -4.14 12.09 -6.96
C SER A 25 -4.91 11.58 -8.18
N ARG A 26 -5.30 10.28 -8.19
CA ARG A 26 -6.11 9.67 -9.24
C ARG A 26 -7.62 9.75 -8.96
N LEU A 27 -8.02 10.29 -7.81
CA LEU A 27 -9.41 10.51 -7.47
C LEU A 27 -9.97 11.69 -8.28
N THR A 28 -11.12 11.46 -8.89
CA THR A 28 -11.89 12.46 -9.63
C THR A 28 -13.34 12.46 -9.14
N PRO A 29 -14.09 13.56 -9.30
CA PRO A 29 -15.51 13.59 -8.91
C PRO A 29 -16.33 12.47 -9.57
N SER A 30 -15.94 12.02 -10.76
CA SER A 30 -16.63 10.97 -11.51
C SER A 30 -16.31 9.53 -11.05
N ASN A 31 -15.16 9.29 -10.41
CA ASN A 31 -14.73 7.94 -10.02
C ASN A 31 -14.76 7.68 -8.51
N VAL A 32 -14.83 8.74 -7.69
CA VAL A 32 -14.56 8.68 -6.24
C VAL A 32 -15.43 7.66 -5.50
N LYS A 33 -16.75 7.67 -5.75
CA LYS A 33 -17.68 6.71 -5.14
C LYS A 33 -17.44 5.28 -5.62
N GLY A 34 -17.05 5.10 -6.89
CA GLY A 34 -16.67 3.80 -7.44
C GLY A 34 -15.37 3.26 -6.87
N LEU A 35 -14.49 4.13 -6.37
CA LEU A 35 -13.24 3.79 -5.69
C LEU A 35 -13.37 3.71 -4.17
N LEU A 36 -14.60 3.68 -3.65
CA LEU A 36 -14.92 3.56 -2.22
C LEU A 36 -14.43 4.76 -1.37
N PHE A 37 -14.28 5.93 -2.00
CA PHE A 37 -14.03 7.19 -1.30
C PHE A 37 -15.29 8.04 -1.23
N ASP A 38 -15.40 8.83 -0.16
CA ASP A 38 -16.54 9.72 0.00
C ASP A 38 -16.45 10.99 -0.84
N ASP A 39 -15.25 11.55 -0.98
CA ASP A 39 -14.97 12.74 -1.78
C ASP A 39 -13.49 12.79 -2.22
N VAL A 40 -13.17 13.69 -3.15
CA VAL A 40 -11.80 13.94 -3.61
C VAL A 40 -11.00 14.55 -2.47
N MET A 41 -9.83 13.98 -2.20
CA MET A 41 -8.97 14.39 -1.08
C MET A 41 -7.78 15.22 -1.54
N TRP A 42 -7.37 16.18 -0.71
CA TRP A 42 -6.14 16.92 -0.93
C TRP A 42 -4.93 16.06 -0.54
N ALA A 43 -4.31 15.43 -1.54
CA ALA A 43 -3.28 14.41 -1.34
C ALA A 43 -2.06 14.89 -0.52
N GLU A 44 -1.64 16.14 -0.69
CA GLU A 44 -0.53 16.72 0.10
C GLU A 44 -0.91 16.84 1.57
N ARG A 45 -2.08 17.42 1.85
CA ARG A 45 -2.57 17.55 3.21
C ARG A 45 -2.76 16.20 3.90
N ALA A 46 -3.30 15.21 3.19
CA ALA A 46 -3.47 13.86 3.72
C ALA A 46 -2.12 13.21 4.08
N ARG A 47 -1.05 13.48 3.33
CA ARG A 47 0.30 13.01 3.67
C ARG A 47 0.84 13.68 4.92
N GLU A 48 0.69 15.00 5.04
CA GLU A 48 1.12 15.74 6.24
C GLU A 48 0.42 15.21 7.50
N GLU A 49 -0.89 15.00 7.43
CA GLU A 49 -1.69 14.48 8.54
C GLU A 49 -1.30 13.03 8.88
N HIS A 50 -1.08 12.19 7.87
CA HIS A 50 -0.59 10.83 8.08
C HIS A 50 0.82 10.79 8.69
N ASP A 51 1.72 11.68 8.26
CA ASP A 51 3.08 11.77 8.80
C ASP A 51 3.06 12.21 10.27
N ALA A 52 2.21 13.18 10.61
CA ALA A 52 1.97 13.60 11.99
C ALA A 52 1.41 12.43 12.83
N PHE A 53 0.45 11.68 12.31
CA PHE A 53 -0.10 10.50 12.99
C PHE A 53 0.97 9.42 13.24
N ALA A 54 1.79 9.10 12.24
CA ALA A 54 2.89 8.17 12.40
C ALA A 54 3.90 8.65 13.46
N GLN A 55 4.17 9.96 13.52
CA GLN A 55 5.07 10.53 14.52
C GLN A 55 4.52 10.38 15.95
N VAL A 56 3.22 10.65 16.16
CA VAL A 56 2.54 10.47 17.45
C VAL A 56 2.69 9.04 18.00
N LEU A 57 2.72 8.03 17.11
CA LEU A 57 2.95 6.63 17.47
C LEU A 57 4.41 6.36 17.81
N ARG A 58 5.36 6.87 17.01
CA ARG A 58 6.79 6.73 17.26
C ARG A 58 7.22 7.39 18.57
N ASP A 59 6.67 8.57 18.88
CA ASP A 59 6.92 9.29 20.13
C ASP A 59 6.47 8.49 21.36
N ARG A 60 5.53 7.54 21.18
CA ARG A 60 5.07 6.60 22.21
C ARG A 60 5.86 5.28 22.23
N GLY A 61 6.93 5.18 21.46
CA GLY A 61 7.77 3.99 21.36
C GLY A 61 7.19 2.86 20.51
N VAL A 62 6.15 3.12 19.71
CA VAL A 62 5.61 2.12 18.77
C VAL A 62 6.51 2.04 17.55
N VAL A 63 6.85 0.82 17.13
CA VAL A 63 7.54 0.58 15.87
C VAL A 63 6.54 0.72 14.72
N VAL A 64 6.72 1.74 13.89
CA VAL A 64 5.86 2.00 12.73
C VAL A 64 6.56 1.47 11.48
N HIS A 65 5.95 0.45 10.86
CA HIS A 65 6.37 -0.10 9.58
C HIS A 65 5.51 0.49 8.46
N HIS A 66 6.13 0.94 7.37
CA HIS A 66 5.37 1.40 6.20
C HIS A 66 5.14 0.25 5.23
N PHE A 67 3.88 0.06 4.82
CA PHE A 67 3.47 -1.00 3.90
C PHE A 67 4.27 -0.97 2.59
N ALA A 68 4.52 0.22 2.02
CA ALA A 68 5.30 0.36 0.79
C ALA A 68 6.74 -0.16 0.94
N GLU A 69 7.38 0.08 2.08
CA GLU A 69 8.75 -0.39 2.38
C GLU A 69 8.77 -1.90 2.61
N LEU A 70 7.77 -2.42 3.33
CA LEU A 70 7.59 -3.86 3.54
C LEU A 70 7.34 -4.58 2.21
N LEU A 71 6.50 -4.00 1.33
CA LEU A 71 6.22 -4.54 0.01
C LEU A 71 7.48 -4.55 -0.85
N ALA A 72 8.23 -3.45 -0.90
CA ALA A 72 9.49 -3.39 -1.62
C ALA A 72 10.46 -4.49 -1.15
N THR A 73 10.62 -4.62 0.17
CA THR A 73 11.45 -5.68 0.78
C THR A 73 10.95 -7.08 0.43
N ALA A 74 9.63 -7.30 0.43
CA ALA A 74 9.04 -8.58 0.08
C ALA A 74 9.22 -8.93 -1.40
N LEU A 75 9.23 -7.93 -2.29
CA LEU A 75 9.47 -8.12 -3.73
C LEU A 75 10.90 -8.52 -4.06
N ASP A 76 11.87 -8.20 -3.20
CA ASP A 76 13.28 -8.61 -3.36
C ASP A 76 13.50 -10.09 -3.03
N VAL A 77 12.53 -10.77 -2.43
CA VAL A 77 12.59 -12.22 -2.20
C VAL A 77 12.55 -12.96 -3.55
N PRO A 78 13.48 -13.90 -3.81
CA PRO A 78 13.49 -14.65 -5.06
C PRO A 78 12.14 -15.30 -5.36
N GLY A 79 11.59 -15.02 -6.55
CA GLY A 79 10.30 -15.53 -7.00
C GLY A 79 9.07 -14.73 -6.54
N ALA A 80 9.19 -13.75 -5.64
CA ALA A 80 8.05 -12.95 -5.17
C ALA A 80 7.39 -12.11 -6.28
N ARG A 81 8.21 -11.51 -7.15
CA ARG A 81 7.74 -10.75 -8.33
C ARG A 81 6.96 -11.62 -9.30
N ALA A 82 7.49 -12.80 -9.63
CA ALA A 82 6.80 -13.79 -10.46
C ALA A 82 5.48 -14.24 -9.81
N PHE A 83 5.51 -14.56 -8.51
CA PHE A 83 4.34 -14.98 -7.75
C PHE A 83 3.18 -13.95 -7.82
N LEU A 84 3.49 -12.66 -7.69
CA LEU A 84 2.50 -11.59 -7.81
C LEU A 84 2.11 -11.32 -9.26
N GLY A 85 3.07 -11.34 -10.19
CA GLY A 85 2.83 -11.15 -11.63
C GLY A 85 1.80 -12.13 -12.17
N GLU A 86 1.91 -13.42 -11.81
CA GLU A 86 0.96 -14.46 -12.20
C GLU A 86 -0.47 -14.23 -11.68
N ARG A 87 -0.63 -13.52 -10.56
CA ARG A 87 -1.92 -13.30 -9.90
C ARG A 87 -2.56 -11.96 -10.26
N LEU A 88 -1.74 -10.94 -10.47
CA LEU A 88 -2.20 -9.57 -10.70
C LEU A 88 -2.23 -9.22 -12.19
N VAL A 89 -1.25 -9.67 -12.97
CA VAL A 89 -1.17 -9.41 -14.41
C VAL A 89 -1.77 -10.58 -15.17
N THR A 90 -3.10 -10.54 -15.26
CA THR A 90 -3.88 -11.54 -15.97
C THR A 90 -4.61 -10.90 -17.14
N SER A 91 -4.75 -11.67 -18.22
CA SER A 91 -5.52 -11.28 -19.41
C SER A 91 -6.98 -10.94 -19.09
N ILE A 92 -7.54 -11.49 -18.01
CA ILE A 92 -8.89 -11.15 -17.53
C ILE A 92 -8.94 -9.71 -17.01
N ARG A 93 -7.89 -9.24 -16.31
CA ARG A 93 -7.87 -7.89 -15.73
C ARG A 93 -7.50 -6.82 -16.74
N PHE A 94 -6.61 -7.13 -17.69
CA PHE A 94 -6.00 -6.13 -18.55
C PHE A 94 -6.17 -6.37 -20.05
N GLY A 95 -6.74 -7.51 -20.43
CA GLY A 95 -6.87 -7.97 -21.81
C GLY A 95 -5.58 -8.66 -22.30
N PRO A 96 -5.69 -9.70 -23.14
CA PRO A 96 -4.53 -10.50 -23.59
C PRO A 96 -3.48 -9.70 -24.36
N ALA A 97 -3.84 -8.57 -24.98
CA ALA A 97 -2.90 -7.68 -25.65
C ALA A 97 -1.96 -6.91 -24.68
N ARG A 98 -2.26 -6.91 -23.38
CA ARG A 98 -1.50 -6.19 -22.34
C ARG A 98 -0.67 -7.11 -21.44
N ASP A 99 -0.80 -8.44 -21.58
CA ASP A 99 -0.08 -9.42 -20.76
C ASP A 99 1.45 -9.23 -20.82
N THR A 100 2.03 -9.21 -22.02
CA THR A 100 3.50 -9.04 -22.17
C THR A 100 3.97 -7.66 -21.71
N PRO A 101 3.38 -6.53 -22.17
CA PRO A 101 3.82 -5.21 -21.73
C PRO A 101 3.76 -4.98 -20.21
N GLN A 102 2.80 -5.61 -19.52
CA GLN A 102 2.65 -5.44 -18.08
C GLN A 102 3.62 -6.30 -17.27
N ARG A 103 3.97 -7.48 -17.77
CA ARG A 103 5.03 -8.30 -17.17
C ARG A 103 6.37 -7.59 -17.24
N ASP A 104 6.69 -7.00 -18.40
CA ASP A 104 7.93 -6.24 -18.57
C ASP A 104 8.05 -5.07 -17.57
N VAL A 105 6.95 -4.38 -17.28
CA VAL A 105 6.92 -3.32 -16.27
C VAL A 105 7.17 -3.87 -14.86
N ILE A 106 6.59 -5.01 -14.49
CA ILE A 106 6.77 -5.60 -13.15
C ILE A 106 8.20 -6.10 -12.94
N ASP A 107 8.81 -6.66 -13.99
CA ASP A 107 10.17 -7.19 -13.90
C ASP A 107 11.23 -6.07 -13.84
N THR A 108 10.90 -4.87 -14.34
CA THR A 108 11.83 -3.73 -14.42
C THR A 108 11.62 -2.67 -13.31
N ALA A 109 10.47 -2.70 -12.61
CA ALA A 109 10.11 -1.74 -11.55
C ALA A 109 10.74 -2.07 -10.18
#